data_AF-A0A5S9M7G1-F1
#
_entry.id   AF-A0A5S9M7G1-F1
#
_cell.length_a   1.000
_cell.length_b   1.000
_cell.length_c   1.000
_cell.angle_alpha   90.00
_cell.angle_beta   90.00
_cell.angle_gamma   90.00
#
_symmetry.space_group_name_H-M   'P 1'
#
loop_
_entity.id
_entity.type
_entity.pdbx_description
1 polymer ?
#
loop_
_entity_poly.entity_id
_entity_poly.type
_entity_poly.pdbx_seq_one_letter_code
_entity_poly.pdbx_strand_id
1 'polypeptide(L)' 'MPLIFSLPELIAMASSVLLTVILSNDGDTNWFEGATLLAAYFIMAIGFFFFPFIIFCG' A
#
# COMPACT_ATOMS: atom_id res chain seq x y z
N MET A 1 -23.95 0.61 -3.16
CA MET A 1 -23.06 -0.37 -2.52
C MET A 1 -22.21 0.39 -1.50
N PRO A 2 -22.13 -0.02 -0.23
CA PRO A 2 -21.33 0.69 0.78
C PRO A 2 -19.82 0.46 0.58
N LEU A 3 -18.98 1.45 0.91
CA LEU A 3 -17.52 1.32 0.94
C LEU A 3 -17.10 0.78 2.32
N ILE A 4 -16.97 -0.54 2.43
CA ILE A 4 -16.54 -1.21 3.65
C ILE A 4 -15.13 -1.75 3.41
N PHE A 5 -14.15 -1.18 4.10
CA PHE A 5 -12.74 -1.59 4.04
C PHE A 5 -12.30 -2.15 5.39
N SER A 6 -11.45 -3.17 5.37
CA SER A 6 -10.80 -3.64 6.60
C SER A 6 -9.74 -2.65 7.08
N LEU A 7 -9.38 -2.72 8.36
CA LEU A 7 -8.36 -1.84 8.93
C LEU A 7 -6.98 -2.01 8.22
N PRO A 8 -6.51 -3.22 7.87
CA PRO A 8 -5.31 -3.42 7.08
C PRO A 8 -5.37 -2.81 5.67
N GLU A 9 -6.51 -2.92 4.97
CA GLU A 9 -6.72 -2.28 3.66
C GLU A 9 -6.65 -0.77 3.76
N LEU A 10 -7.28 -0.19 4.77
CA LEU A 10 -7.27 1.25 4.97
C LEU A 10 -5.86 1.77 5.26
N ILE A 11 -5.09 1.06 6.08
CA ILE A 11 -3.68 1.39 6.35
C ILE A 11 -2.84 1.26 5.07
N ALA A 12 -3.01 0.20 4.29
CA ALA A 12 -2.27 0.00 3.03
C ALA A 12 -2.58 1.09 2.00
N MET A 13 -3.84 1.50 1.88
CA MET A 13 -4.23 2.62 1.01
C MET A 13 -3.63 3.94 1.51
N ALA A 14 -3.75 4.25 2.80
CA ALA A 14 -3.20 5.49 3.34
C ALA A 14 -1.66 5.55 3.19
N SER A 15 -0.95 4.45 3.47
CA SER A 15 0.51 4.40 3.36
C SER A 15 1.01 4.53 1.92
N SER A 16 0.32 3.91 0.95
CA SER A 16 0.67 4.03 -0.46
C SER A 16 0.48 5.45 -0.99
N VAL A 17 -0.59 6.14 -0.58
CA VAL A 17 -0.80 7.56 -0.90
C VAL A 17 0.30 8.43 -0.31
N LEU A 18 0.61 8.26 0.98
CA LEU A 18 1.66 9.03 1.65
C LEU A 18 3.04 8.81 0.99
N LEU A 19 3.40 7.57 0.69
CA LEU A 19 4.64 7.25 -0.02
C LEU A 19 4.70 7.93 -1.39
N THR A 20 3.61 7.85 -2.16
CA THR A 20 3.54 8.45 -3.49
C THR A 20 3.66 9.98 -3.43
N VAL A 21 3.01 10.62 -2.45
CA VAL A 21 3.10 12.07 -2.23
C VAL A 21 4.53 12.48 -1.90
N ILE A 22 5.22 11.75 -1.00
CA ILE A 22 6.60 12.05 -0.61
C ILE A 22 7.55 11.94 -1.81
N LEU A 23 7.41 10.86 -2.59
CA LEU A 23 8.26 10.62 -3.76
C LEU A 23 7.95 11.55 -4.93
N SER A 24 6.73 12.08 -5.04
CA SER A 24 6.36 13.00 -6.13
C SER A 24 6.66 14.47 -5.80
N ASN A 25 7.18 14.77 -4.60
CA ASN A 25 7.27 16.14 -4.08
C ASN A 25 8.46 16.92 -4.64
N ASP A 26 9.52 16.24 -5.07
CA ASP A 26 10.71 16.87 -5.68
C ASP A 26 10.56 17.09 -7.19
N GLY A 27 9.64 16.38 -7.84
CA GLY A 27 9.26 16.58 -9.25
C GLY A 27 10.20 15.90 -10.26
N ASP A 28 11.20 15.17 -9.79
CA ASP A 28 12.09 14.34 -10.58
C ASP A 28 11.75 12.85 -10.35
N THR A 29 12.24 11.96 -11.21
CA THR A 29 12.03 10.52 -11.05
C THR A 29 13.34 9.75 -11.14
N ASN A 30 13.55 8.82 -10.22
CA ASN A 30 14.72 7.94 -10.18
C ASN A 30 14.32 6.45 -10.28
N TRP A 31 15.19 5.63 -10.87
CA TRP A 31 15.01 4.17 -10.91
C TRP A 31 14.92 3.55 -9.51
N PHE A 32 15.61 4.14 -8.54
CA PHE A 32 15.59 3.70 -7.15
C PHE A 32 14.24 4.01 -6.47
N GLU A 33 13.60 5.14 -6.79
CA GLU A 33 12.25 5.46 -6.30
C GLU A 33 11.20 4.51 -6.87
N GLY A 34 11.37 4.10 -8.13
CA GLY A 34 10.58 3.01 -8.69
C GLY A 34 10.79 1.70 -7.94
N ALA A 35 12.04 1.37 -7.59
CA ALA A 35 12.36 0.17 -6.82
C ALA A 35 11.79 0.22 -5.39
N THR A 36 11.75 1.37 -4.72
CA THR A 36 11.15 1.51 -3.38
C THR A 36 9.63 1.33 -3.43
N LEU A 37 8.94 1.89 -4.43
CA LEU A 37 7.51 1.66 -4.65
C LEU A 37 7.21 0.17 -4.90
N LEU A 38 8.02 -0.48 -5.74
CA LEU A 38 7.85 -1.89 -6.05
C LEU A 38 8.13 -2.79 -4.83
N ALA A 39 9.13 -2.45 -4.03
CA ALA A 39 9.41 -3.14 -2.76
C ALA A 39 8.27 -2.98 -1.76
N ALA A 40 7.75 -1.76 -1.58
CA ALA A 40 6.60 -1.50 -0.70
C ALA A 40 5.37 -2.31 -1.13
N TYR A 41 5.08 -2.34 -2.44
CA TYR A 41 4.02 -3.16 -3.01
C TYR A 41 4.23 -4.66 -2.73
N PHE A 42 5.45 -5.18 -2.93
CA PHE A 42 5.75 -6.59 -2.72
C PHE A 42 5.60 -7.01 -1.26
N ILE A 43 6.05 -6.17 -0.33
CA ILE A 43 5.92 -6.42 1.12
C ILE A 43 4.44 -6.45 1.52
N MET A 44 3.64 -5.50 1.05
CA MET A 44 2.19 -5.50 1.30
C MET A 44 1.52 -6.72 0.69
N ALA A 45 1.85 -7.08 -0.55
CA ALA A 45 1.30 -8.26 -1.23
C ALA A 45 1.59 -9.55 -0.47
N ILE A 46 2.81 -9.72 0.05
CA ILE A 46 3.16 -10.86 0.91
C ILE A 46 2.35 -10.82 2.22
N GLY A 47 2.20 -9.65 2.84
CA GLY A 47 1.38 -9.49 4.04
C GLY A 47 -0.07 -9.92 3.84
N PHE A 48 -0.69 -9.50 2.73
CA PHE A 48 -2.05 -9.89 2.36
C PHE A 48 -2.18 -11.37 1.98
N PHE A 49 -1.12 -11.97 1.42
CA PHE A 49 -1.12 -13.40 1.09
C PHE A 49 -1.18 -14.28 2.35
N PHE A 50 -0.44 -13.93 3.41
CA PHE A 50 -0.40 -14.70 4.66
C PHE A 50 -1.52 -14.35 5.63
N PHE A 51 -2.15 -13.19 5.48
CA PHE A 51 -3.22 -12.72 6.36
C PHE A 51 -4.54 -12.59 5.57
N PRO A 52 -5.18 -13.72 5.21
CA PRO A 52 -6.39 -13.69 4.41
C PRO A 52 -7.55 -13.01 5.16
N PHE A 53 -8.19 -12.09 4.46
CA PHE A 53 -9.31 -11.22 4.86
C PHE A 53 -10.50 -11.91 5.55
N ILE A 54 -10.65 -13.23 5.42
CA ILE A 54 -11.80 -13.98 5.94
C ILE A 54 -11.97 -13.89 7.47
N ILE A 55 -10.95 -13.44 8.22
CA ILE A 55 -10.95 -13.45 9.70
C ILE A 55 -11.44 -12.12 10.31
N PHE A 56 -11.43 -11.00 9.58
CA PHE A 56 -11.74 -9.67 10.13
C PHE A 56 -13.04 -9.03 9.61
N CYS A 57 -13.70 -9.64 8.63
CA CYS A 57 -15.04 -9.26 8.20
C CYS A 57 -16.06 -10.12 8.94
N GLY A 58 -16.41 -9.71 10.17
CA GLY A 58 -17.62 -10.16 10.86
C GLY A 58 -18.83 -9.35 10.42
#